data_AF-A0AA41U111-F1
#
_entry.id   AF-A0AA41U111-F1
#
_cell.length_a   1.000
_cell.length_b   1.000
_cell.length_c   1.000
_cell.angle_alpha   90.00
_cell.angle_beta   90.00
_cell.angle_gamma   90.00
#
_symmetry.space_group_name_H-M   'P 1'
#
loop_
_entity.id
_entity.type
_entity.pdbx_description
1 polymer ?
#
loop_
_entity_poly.entity_id
_entity_poly.type
_entity_poly.pdbx_seq_one_letter_code
_entity_poly.pdbx_strand_id
1 'polypeptide(L)'
;MDAYTQLIEDSDRLRELIQRWRSHEDTAASMLPEASQAIRATAAAKEEILYPAIRAHAPERAALVDDAIRTNMMVEVFLAKAQEIGPGGPGFTDQIHHAAAAADELLLHERRDLFPAIRPEALPDAELARILDEMNTARAAYEADEAMAG
;
A
#
# COMPACT_ATOMS: atom_id res chain seq x y z
N MET A 1 16.10 -6.54 -11.32
CA MET A 1 14.64 -6.35 -11.17
C MET A 1 14.39 -4.86 -11.29
N ASP A 2 13.37 -4.43 -12.03
CA ASP A 2 13.00 -3.01 -12.18
C ASP A 2 11.84 -2.62 -11.23
N ALA A 3 11.55 -1.32 -11.13
CA ALA A 3 10.49 -0.79 -10.27
C ALA A 3 9.11 -1.39 -10.59
N TYR A 4 8.78 -1.57 -11.87
CA TYR A 4 7.49 -2.12 -12.28
C TYR A 4 7.31 -3.56 -11.79
N THR A 5 8.33 -4.41 -11.98
CA THR A 5 8.32 -5.81 -11.55
C THR A 5 8.17 -5.91 -10.03
N GLN A 6 8.96 -5.11 -9.28
CA GLN A 6 8.87 -5.06 -7.82
C GLN A 6 7.46 -4.63 -7.36
N LEU A 7 6.87 -3.62 -8.00
CA LEU A 7 5.54 -3.13 -7.64
C LEU A 7 4.43 -4.16 -7.86
N ILE A 8 4.54 -4.97 -8.91
CA ILE A 8 3.62 -6.09 -9.13
C ILE A 8 3.80 -7.14 -8.02
N GLU A 9 5.04 -7.52 -7.70
CA GLU A 9 5.32 -8.48 -6.63
C GLU A 9 4.83 -7.99 -5.27
N ASP A 10 5.09 -6.73 -4.93
CA ASP A 10 4.66 -6.15 -3.65
C ASP A 10 3.13 -6.01 -3.58
N SER A 11 2.49 -5.64 -4.70
CA SER A 11 1.03 -5.63 -4.81
C SER A 11 0.44 -7.03 -4.64
N ASP A 12 1.05 -8.07 -5.23
CA ASP A 12 0.58 -9.45 -5.10
C ASP A 12 0.78 -9.96 -3.67
N ARG A 13 1.93 -9.70 -3.03
CA ARG A 13 2.20 -10.05 -1.61
C ARG A 13 1.22 -9.38 -0.65
N LEU A 14 0.96 -8.08 -0.81
CA LEU A 14 -0.02 -7.37 0.02
C LEU A 14 -1.42 -7.91 -0.18
N ARG A 15 -1.78 -8.22 -1.42
CA ARG A 15 -3.08 -8.81 -1.72
C ARG A 15 -3.25 -10.18 -1.06
N GLU A 16 -2.23 -11.04 -1.11
CA GLU A 16 -2.22 -12.32 -0.40
C GLU A 16 -2.33 -12.13 1.12
N LEU A 17 -1.65 -11.14 1.68
CA LEU A 17 -1.77 -10.79 3.10
C LEU A 17 -3.20 -10.38 3.46
N ILE A 18 -3.80 -9.47 2.67
CA ILE A 18 -5.18 -9.00 2.83
C ILE A 18 -6.19 -10.14 2.70
N GLN A 19 -5.99 -11.05 1.74
CA GLN A 19 -6.86 -12.21 1.56
C GLN A 19 -6.77 -13.18 2.75
N ARG A 20 -5.55 -13.51 3.20
CA ARG A 20 -5.35 -14.33 4.41
C ARG A 20 -6.02 -13.70 5.62
N TRP A 21 -5.92 -12.38 5.74
CA TRP A 21 -6.53 -11.62 6.82
C TRP A 21 -8.06 -11.72 6.84
N ARG A 22 -8.71 -11.68 5.67
CA ARG A 22 -10.16 -11.87 5.53
C ARG A 22 -10.62 -13.30 5.79
N SER A 23 -9.79 -14.30 5.50
CA SER A 23 -10.17 -15.71 5.60
C SER A 23 -10.06 -16.30 7.01
N HIS A 24 -9.36 -15.64 7.93
CA HIS A 24 -9.08 -16.19 9.26
C HIS A 24 -9.38 -15.16 10.35
N GLU A 25 -10.65 -14.98 10.69
CA GLU A 25 -11.10 -14.04 11.74
C GLU A 25 -10.38 -14.27 13.08
N ASP A 26 -10.14 -15.53 13.45
CA ASP A 26 -9.46 -15.90 14.70
C ASP A 26 -7.98 -15.48 14.74
N THR A 27 -7.31 -15.37 13.58
CA THR A 27 -5.91 -14.90 13.48
C THR A 27 -5.79 -13.46 12.98
N ALA A 28 -6.90 -12.85 12.56
CA ALA A 28 -6.92 -11.48 12.08
C ALA A 28 -6.42 -10.49 13.12
N ALA A 29 -6.73 -10.74 14.38
CA ALA A 29 -6.25 -9.97 15.52
C ALA A 29 -4.73 -10.05 15.69
N SER A 30 -4.15 -11.25 15.58
CA SER A 30 -2.69 -11.44 15.72
C SER A 30 -1.92 -10.91 14.52
N MET A 31 -2.55 -10.86 13.34
CA MET A 31 -1.94 -10.36 12.11
C MET A 31 -2.09 -8.84 11.93
N LEU A 32 -2.99 -8.19 12.67
CA LEU A 32 -3.28 -6.75 12.52
C LEU A 32 -2.02 -5.86 12.61
N PRO A 33 -1.09 -6.04 13.55
CA PRO A 33 0.11 -5.19 13.61
C PRO A 33 0.99 -5.34 12.37
N GLU A 34 1.31 -6.58 11.97
CA GLU A 34 2.16 -6.88 10.81
C GLU A 34 1.49 -6.40 9.51
N ALA A 35 0.19 -6.68 9.35
CA ALA A 35 -0.57 -6.28 8.17
C ALA A 35 -0.70 -4.76 8.07
N SER A 36 -0.97 -4.08 9.19
CA SER A 36 -1.03 -2.62 9.21
C SER A 36 0.32 -2.05 8.81
N GLN A 37 1.42 -2.47 9.45
CA GLN A 37 2.76 -1.99 9.15
C GLN A 37 3.12 -2.17 7.67
N ALA A 38 2.89 -3.35 7.10
CA ALA A 38 3.17 -3.62 5.69
C ALA A 38 2.36 -2.73 4.73
N ILE A 39 1.09 -2.48 5.05
CA ILE A 39 0.22 -1.56 4.30
C ILE A 39 0.76 -0.13 4.39
N ARG A 40 1.05 0.36 5.60
CA ARG A 40 1.54 1.74 5.82
C ARG A 40 2.86 1.99 5.12
N ALA A 41 3.82 1.07 5.28
CA ALA A 41 5.15 1.19 4.68
C ALA A 41 5.07 1.24 3.15
N THR A 42 4.17 0.44 2.56
CA THR A 42 3.95 0.46 1.11
C THR A 42 3.25 1.74 0.67
N ALA A 43 2.23 2.21 1.40
CA ALA A 43 1.54 3.46 1.11
C ALA A 43 2.52 4.64 1.16
N ALA A 44 3.35 4.73 2.21
CA ALA A 44 4.36 5.78 2.37
C ALA A 44 5.35 5.80 1.19
N ALA A 45 5.93 4.65 0.83
CA ALA A 45 6.85 4.57 -0.30
C ALA A 45 6.19 4.98 -1.64
N LYS A 46 4.91 4.64 -1.84
CA LYS A 46 4.17 5.06 -3.04
C LYS A 46 3.88 6.55 -3.04
N GLU A 47 3.43 7.11 -1.91
CA GLU A 47 3.09 8.53 -1.80
C GLU A 47 4.31 9.44 -1.90
N GLU A 48 5.45 9.00 -1.37
CA GLU A 48 6.70 9.78 -1.39
C GLU A 48 7.39 9.71 -2.75
N ILE A 49 7.39 8.54 -3.41
CA ILE A 49 8.22 8.31 -4.60
C ILE A 49 7.38 8.03 -5.84
N LEU A 50 6.53 6.99 -5.80
CA LEU A 50 5.84 6.50 -7.00
C LEU A 50 4.83 7.52 -7.55
N TYR A 51 3.97 8.05 -6.70
CA TYR A 51 2.90 8.97 -7.08
C TYR A 51 3.43 10.29 -7.64
N PRO A 52 4.47 10.92 -7.06
CA PRO A 52 5.16 12.05 -7.70
C PRO A 52 5.75 11.69 -9.07
N ALA A 53 6.39 10.53 -9.22
CA ALA A 53 6.92 10.08 -10.51
C ALA A 53 5.81 9.91 -11.55
N ILE A 54 4.68 9.30 -11.17
CA ILE A 54 3.51 9.16 -12.06
C ILE A 54 2.97 10.54 -12.45
N ARG A 55 2.86 11.51 -11.54
CA ARG A 55 2.42 12.87 -11.88
C ARG A 55 3.38 13.57 -12.86
N ALA A 56 4.68 13.34 -12.71
CA ALA A 56 5.69 13.93 -13.59
C ALA A 56 5.65 13.35 -15.00
N HIS A 57 5.43 12.03 -15.13
CA HIS A 57 5.53 11.32 -16.40
C HIS A 57 4.18 11.05 -17.09
N ALA A 58 3.08 11.05 -16.34
CA ALA A 58 1.72 10.81 -16.82
C ALA A 58 0.74 11.78 -16.13
N PRO A 59 0.84 13.09 -16.38
CA PRO A 59 0.04 14.11 -15.71
C PRO A 59 -1.47 13.93 -15.90
N GLU A 60 -1.90 13.28 -16.98
CA GLU A 60 -3.30 12.92 -17.22
C GLU A 60 -3.87 11.96 -16.17
N ARG A 61 -3.01 11.29 -15.40
CA ARG A 61 -3.37 10.37 -14.31
C ARG A 61 -3.37 11.03 -12.92
N ALA A 62 -3.10 12.34 -12.83
CA ALA A 62 -2.99 13.03 -11.53
C ALA A 62 -4.24 12.84 -10.65
N ALA A 63 -5.45 12.87 -11.24
CA ALA A 63 -6.69 12.63 -10.51
C ALA A 63 -6.79 11.21 -9.94
N LEU A 64 -6.29 10.20 -10.67
CA LEU A 64 -6.24 8.81 -10.19
C LEU A 64 -5.26 8.65 -9.03
N VAL A 65 -4.16 9.43 -9.04
CA VAL A 65 -3.24 9.50 -7.91
C VAL A 65 -3.91 10.16 -6.70
N ASP A 66 -4.68 11.23 -6.89
CA ASP A 66 -5.46 11.85 -5.79
C ASP A 66 -6.47 10.87 -5.18
N ASP A 67 -7.11 10.05 -6.00
CA ASP A 67 -8.06 9.02 -5.55
C ASP A 67 -7.34 7.88 -4.80
N ALA A 68 -6.15 7.48 -5.25
CA ALA A 68 -5.33 6.48 -4.57
C ALA A 68 -4.91 6.94 -3.17
N ILE A 69 -4.40 8.18 -3.04
CA ILE A 69 -4.04 8.79 -1.74
C ILE A 69 -5.25 8.82 -0.81
N ARG A 70 -6.42 9.26 -1.32
CA ARG A 70 -7.65 9.29 -0.52
C ARG A 70 -8.05 7.90 -0.04
N THR A 71 -7.83 6.88 -0.86
CA THR A 71 -8.13 5.49 -0.50
C THR A 71 -7.16 4.96 0.55
N ASN A 72 -5.86 5.28 0.47
CA ASN A 72 -4.89 4.98 1.54
C ASN A 72 -5.33 5.59 2.87
N MET A 73 -5.74 6.86 2.88
CA MET A 73 -6.25 7.52 4.09
C MET A 73 -7.48 6.80 4.66
N MET A 74 -8.37 6.27 3.81
CA MET A 74 -9.52 5.51 4.27
C MET A 74 -9.11 4.17 4.88
N VAL A 75 -8.16 3.46 4.28
CA VAL A 75 -7.59 2.23 4.85
C VAL A 75 -7.02 2.52 6.24
N GLU A 76 -6.23 3.58 6.38
CA GLU A 76 -5.66 4.00 7.67
C GLU A 76 -6.72 4.28 8.73
N VAL A 77 -7.79 4.98 8.37
CA VAL A 77 -8.91 5.25 9.30
C VAL A 77 -9.55 3.95 9.79
N PHE A 78 -9.72 2.95 8.93
CA PHE A 78 -10.27 1.65 9.33
C PHE A 78 -9.31 0.88 10.23
N LEU A 79 -8.01 0.88 9.91
CA LEU A 79 -6.98 0.23 10.72
C LEU A 79 -6.87 0.84 12.12
N ALA A 80 -6.84 2.18 12.21
CA ALA A 80 -6.78 2.88 13.48
C ALA A 80 -8.00 2.58 14.37
N LYS A 81 -9.21 2.60 13.78
CA LYS A 81 -10.44 2.23 14.51
C LYS A 81 -10.43 0.78 14.98
N ALA A 82 -9.96 -0.15 14.16
CA ALA A 82 -9.84 -1.54 14.57
C ALA A 82 -8.88 -1.70 15.76
N GLN A 83 -7.76 -0.97 15.75
CA GLN A 83 -6.80 -0.96 16.84
C GLN A 83 -7.38 -0.36 18.13
N GLU A 84 -8.16 0.72 18.02
CA GLU A 84 -8.86 1.34 19.16
C GLU A 84 -9.94 0.44 19.78
N ILE A 85 -10.74 -0.24 18.93
CA ILE A 85 -11.81 -1.16 19.37
C ILE A 85 -11.21 -2.41 20.03
N GLY A 86 -10.10 -2.90 19.48
CA GLY A 86 -9.43 -4.13 19.90
C GLY A 86 -10.18 -5.40 19.48
N PRO A 87 -9.50 -6.57 19.47
CA PRO A 87 -10.02 -7.82 18.92
C PRO A 87 -11.35 -8.34 19.48
N GLY A 88 -11.64 -8.04 20.75
CA GLY A 88 -12.87 -8.47 21.42
C GLY A 88 -13.99 -7.43 21.38
N GLY A 89 -13.76 -6.27 20.77
CA GLY A 89 -14.71 -5.17 20.78
C GLY A 89 -15.77 -5.29 19.66
N PRO A 90 -16.99 -4.79 19.88
CA PRO A 90 -18.03 -4.80 18.87
C PRO A 90 -17.61 -3.92 17.69
N GLY A 91 -17.62 -4.49 16.47
CA GLY A 91 -17.26 -3.80 15.24
C GLY A 91 -15.79 -3.92 14.84
N PHE A 92 -14.94 -4.62 15.62
CA PHE A 92 -13.55 -4.91 15.24
C PHE A 92 -13.46 -5.55 13.85
N THR A 93 -14.16 -6.68 13.67
CA THR A 93 -14.18 -7.44 12.42
C THR A 93 -14.67 -6.59 11.24
N ASP A 94 -15.66 -5.72 11.46
CA ASP A 94 -16.17 -4.83 10.42
C ASP A 94 -15.11 -3.82 9.97
N GLN A 95 -14.36 -3.23 10.90
CA GLN A 95 -13.27 -2.30 10.53
C GLN A 95 -12.16 -3.02 9.77
N ILE A 96 -11.79 -4.23 10.18
CA ILE A 96 -10.81 -5.05 9.45
C ILE A 96 -11.30 -5.36 8.03
N HIS A 97 -12.56 -5.76 7.87
CA HIS A 97 -13.13 -6.05 6.56
C HIS A 97 -13.20 -4.82 5.67
N HIS A 98 -13.51 -3.64 6.21
CA HIS A 98 -13.47 -2.40 5.45
C HIS A 98 -12.05 -2.00 5.03
N ALA A 99 -11.06 -2.12 5.92
CA ALA A 99 -9.65 -1.89 5.58
C ALA A 99 -9.19 -2.82 4.46
N ALA A 100 -9.48 -4.12 4.61
CA ALA A 100 -9.12 -5.15 3.64
C ALA A 100 -9.79 -4.94 2.28
N ALA A 101 -11.08 -4.57 2.26
CA ALA A 101 -11.80 -4.30 1.02
C ALA A 101 -11.24 -3.06 0.30
N ALA A 102 -11.03 -1.96 1.01
CA ALA A 102 -10.48 -0.73 0.44
C ALA A 102 -9.05 -0.94 -0.09
N ALA A 103 -8.22 -1.70 0.63
CA ALA A 103 -6.87 -2.01 0.18
C ALA A 103 -6.84 -2.93 -1.05
N ASP A 104 -7.69 -3.96 -1.11
CA ASP A 104 -7.78 -4.84 -2.30
C ASP A 104 -8.25 -4.07 -3.53
N GLU A 105 -9.26 -3.20 -3.38
CA GLU A 105 -9.76 -2.34 -4.45
C GLU A 105 -8.68 -1.36 -4.92
N LEU A 106 -7.95 -0.72 -4.00
CA LEU A 106 -6.83 0.15 -4.32
C LEU A 106 -5.76 -0.57 -5.15
N LEU A 107 -5.27 -1.72 -4.69
CA LEU A 107 -4.22 -2.47 -5.38
C LEU A 107 -4.65 -2.86 -6.81
N LEU A 108 -5.92 -3.21 -7.00
CA LEU A 108 -6.48 -3.47 -8.33
C LEU A 108 -6.47 -2.22 -9.21
N HIS A 109 -6.90 -1.08 -8.68
CA HIS A 109 -6.90 0.20 -9.40
C HIS A 109 -5.49 0.65 -9.76
N GLU A 110 -4.54 0.58 -8.84
CA GLU A 110 -3.17 0.97 -9.10
C GLU A 110 -2.54 0.12 -10.21
N ARG A 111 -2.72 -1.20 -10.14
CA ARG A 111 -2.18 -2.11 -11.17
C ARG A 111 -2.78 -1.85 -12.55
N ARG A 112 -4.09 -1.56 -12.61
CA ARG A 112 -4.80 -1.31 -13.86
C ARG A 112 -4.50 0.06 -14.44
N ASP A 113 -4.49 1.09 -13.59
CA ASP A 113 -4.63 2.49 -14.02
C ASP A 113 -3.38 3.33 -13.75
N LEU A 114 -2.58 3.00 -12.73
CA LEU A 114 -1.39 3.78 -12.35
C LEU A 114 -0.08 3.15 -12.82
N PHE A 115 0.16 1.87 -12.53
CA PHE A 115 1.41 1.18 -12.86
C PHE A 115 1.74 1.15 -14.37
N PRO A 116 0.79 1.21 -15.32
CA PRO A 116 1.17 1.34 -16.72
C PRO A 116 1.98 2.59 -17.05
N ALA A 117 2.00 3.63 -16.20
CA ALA A 117 2.79 4.84 -16.39
C ALA A 117 4.29 4.65 -16.14
N ILE A 118 4.66 3.55 -15.48
CA ILE A 118 6.05 3.23 -15.10
C ILE A 118 6.50 1.88 -15.65
N ARG A 119 5.86 1.40 -16.72
CA ARG A 119 6.30 0.17 -17.39
C ARG A 119 7.66 0.38 -18.08
N PRO A 120 8.42 -0.70 -18.34
CA PRO A 120 9.65 -0.64 -19.14
C PRO A 120 9.50 0.05 -20.49
N GLU A 121 8.31 -0.01 -21.12
CA GLU A 121 8.06 0.67 -22.39
C GLU A 121 7.75 2.17 -22.22
N ALA A 122 7.44 2.63 -21.01
CA ALA A 122 7.04 4.00 -20.71
C ALA A 122 8.20 4.87 -20.19
N LEU A 123 9.17 4.27 -19.49
CA LEU A 123 10.30 4.99 -18.87
C LEU A 123 11.65 4.32 -19.18
N PRO A 124 12.74 5.09 -19.25
CA PRO A 124 14.08 4.53 -19.37
C PRO A 124 14.47 3.65 -18.18
N ASP A 125 15.25 2.59 -18.42
CA ASP A 125 15.73 1.67 -17.37
C ASP A 125 16.41 2.38 -16.19
N ALA A 126 17.18 3.43 -16.46
CA ALA A 126 17.86 4.22 -15.42
C ALA A 126 16.86 4.92 -14.49
N GLU A 127 15.74 5.38 -15.03
CA GLU A 127 14.68 6.04 -14.26
C GLU A 127 13.90 5.01 -13.43
N LEU A 128 13.61 3.85 -14.00
CA LEU A 128 13.00 2.73 -13.28
C LEU A 128 13.90 2.20 -12.15
N ALA A 129 15.21 2.16 -12.36
CA ALA A 129 16.16 1.80 -11.32
C ALA A 129 16.20 2.83 -10.19
N ARG A 130 16.16 4.13 -10.52
CA ARG A 130 16.10 5.23 -9.55
C ARG A 130 14.84 5.15 -8.68
N ILE A 131 13.66 5.00 -9.32
CA ILE A 131 12.38 4.85 -8.62
C ILE A 131 12.42 3.66 -7.67
N LEU A 132 12.95 2.52 -8.12
CA LEU A 132 13.06 1.31 -7.29
C LEU A 132 13.93 1.54 -6.04
N ASP A 133 15.10 2.16 -6.21
CA ASP A 133 16.04 2.42 -5.11
C ASP A 133 15.45 3.39 -4.08
N GLU A 134 14.82 4.46 -4.56
CA GLU A 134 14.14 5.44 -3.71
C GLU A 134 12.95 4.82 -2.96
N MET A 135 12.14 4.00 -3.62
CA MET A 135 11.03 3.30 -2.96
C MET A 135 11.51 2.35 -1.86
N ASN A 136 12.59 1.61 -2.11
CA ASN A 136 13.17 0.72 -1.09
C ASN A 136 13.74 1.50 0.09
N THR A 137 14.38 2.64 -0.18
CA THR A 137 14.91 3.53 0.86
C THR A 137 13.78 4.13 1.71
N ALA A 138 12.73 4.64 1.08
CA ALA A 138 11.57 5.20 1.77
C ALA A 138 10.86 4.14 2.66
N ARG A 139 10.68 2.92 2.13
CA ARG A 139 10.11 1.80 2.91
C ARG A 139 10.98 1.47 4.13
N ALA A 140 12.29 1.34 3.95
CA ALA A 140 13.21 1.01 5.05
C ALA A 140 13.27 2.12 6.11
N ALA A 141 13.21 3.39 5.69
CA ALA A 141 13.14 4.53 6.60
C ALA A 141 11.85 4.49 7.44
N TYR A 142 10.70 4.26 6.79
CA TYR A 142 9.41 4.12 7.49
C TYR A 142 9.45 2.98 8.53
N GLU A 143 9.95 1.81 8.14
CA GLU A 143 10.04 0.65 9.03
C GLU A 143 10.97 0.91 10.23
N ALA A 144 12.08 1.64 10.03
CA ALA A 144 13.00 2.01 11.09
C ALA A 144 12.38 3.03 12.06
N ASP A 145 11.64 4.02 11.56
CA ASP A 145 10.97 5.02 12.38
C ASP A 145 9.86 4.40 13.25
N GLU A 146 9.05 3.49 12.69
CA GLU A 146 8.04 2.73 13.45
C GLU A 146 8.70 1.88 14.55
N ALA A 147 9.83 1.23 14.26
CA ALA A 147 10.56 0.43 15.26
C ALA A 147 11.14 1.25 16.41
N MET A 148 11.37 2.55 16.22
CA MET A 148 11.80 3.47 17.29
C MET A 148 10.63 4.08 18.07
N ALA A 149 9.42 4.06 17.51
CA ALA A 149 8.23 4.65 18.11
C ALA A 149 7.43 3.67 19.00
N GLY A 150 7.65 2.36 18.87
CA GLY A 150 7.02 1.30 19.67
C GLY A 150 7.80 0.92 20.92
#